data_AF-A0A2X0PF44-F1
#
_entry.id   AF-A0A2X0PF44-F1
#
_cell.length_a   1.000
_cell.length_b   1.000
_cell.length_c   1.000
_cell.angle_alpha   90.00
_cell.angle_beta   90.00
_cell.angle_gamma   90.00
#
_symmetry.space_group_name_H-M   'P 1'
#
loop_
_entity.id
_entity.type
_entity.pdbx_description
1 polymer ?
#
loop_
_entity_poly.entity_id
_entity_poly.type
_entity_poly.pdbx_seq_one_letter_code
_entity_poly.pdbx_strand_id
1 'polypeptide(L)'
;MIKMKKNKLILASVAALMAVSPVLSFGSQVHTVQAADSSVRKTVMHNSIAYDKDGNKTGRKYITYGSIYVDPTPVTINGNQYYKISGKDQYVRVTNIDGVRRRVTHNAYIYRTSTQKTPYGMTASSKKWKLYKGEIVTTYGGYYTFKNGKHYFKVGGPRKQYVRTANLGPVIGTNTSTSSNNSSNTTINNTQPVGKYETTVTVTTPYTYLFTEVPGKIQVQRTNKRVKKGDKFVVDRLEQGTRAGTGQDGDDDNELAIYHIKGTDYWIYNNDVQAAKQLSVQSYNKTDKSLITMDQPVEVYNADGTSQNIRIKKNDSAWRVDSLSYIWVAKENKAELFYRLHLNGEYRSVYRLTNNGDYVSDRVPIKNAYIKASEVKVDPNGLKLTPSNTAAEAEAAAKK
;
A
#
# COMPACT_ATOMS: atom_id res chain seq x y z
N MET A 1 -39.62 37.19 34.44
CA MET A 1 -39.18 36.41 33.26
C MET A 1 -38.43 37.40 32.34
N ILE A 2 -37.10 37.51 32.40
CA ILE A 2 -36.13 36.87 31.47
C ILE A 2 -36.55 37.15 30.01
N LYS A 3 -35.85 37.88 29.12
CA LYS A 3 -34.40 37.92 28.83
C LYS A 3 -34.03 39.10 27.90
N MET A 4 -32.78 39.54 28.06
CA MET A 4 -31.93 40.40 27.21
C MET A 4 -31.87 40.02 25.71
N LYS A 5 -31.57 40.98 24.80
CA LYS A 5 -30.20 41.26 24.30
C LYS A 5 -30.09 42.46 23.34
N LYS A 6 -29.14 43.35 23.65
CA LYS A 6 -28.54 44.38 22.79
C LYS A 6 -27.50 43.75 21.84
N ASN A 7 -27.30 44.36 20.66
CA ASN A 7 -26.01 44.84 20.14
C ASN A 7 -26.04 44.96 18.62
N LYS A 8 -25.95 46.19 18.09
CA LYS A 8 -25.14 46.58 16.92
C LYS A 8 -24.90 48.09 16.96
N LEU A 9 -23.64 48.52 16.96
CA LEU A 9 -23.03 49.37 15.93
C LEU A 9 -21.70 49.98 16.42
N ILE A 10 -20.65 49.69 15.65
CA ILE A 10 -19.59 50.57 15.12
C ILE A 10 -18.85 51.54 16.07
N LEU A 11 -17.51 51.39 16.09
CA LEU A 11 -16.52 52.49 16.09
C LEU A 11 -15.18 51.86 15.62
N ALA A 12 -14.62 52.31 14.49
CA ALA A 12 -13.56 53.34 14.39
C ALA A 12 -12.18 52.81 14.81
N SER A 13 -11.03 53.15 14.22
CA SER A 13 -10.64 54.03 13.10
C SER A 13 -9.10 54.08 13.08
N VAL A 14 -8.51 54.67 12.01
CA VAL A 14 -7.22 55.43 12.00
C VAL A 14 -5.94 54.56 12.10
N ALA A 15 -4.81 54.78 11.41
CA ALA A 15 -4.27 55.85 10.56
C ALA A 15 -3.22 55.26 9.59
N ALA A 16 -2.97 56.00 8.50
CA ALA A 16 -1.82 55.86 7.61
C ALA A 16 -0.58 56.60 8.16
N LEU A 17 0.65 56.17 7.81
CA LEU A 17 1.81 57.02 7.50
C LEU A 17 2.99 56.12 6.99
N MET A 18 3.32 56.12 5.70
CA MET A 18 4.39 56.88 5.00
C MET A 18 5.71 56.11 4.81
N ALA A 19 6.21 56.22 3.58
CA ALA A 19 7.34 55.56 2.94
C ALA A 19 8.71 55.83 3.57
N VAL A 20 9.66 54.90 3.40
CA VAL A 20 11.02 55.13 2.85
C VAL A 20 11.70 53.78 2.56
N SER A 21 12.46 53.73 1.47
CA SER A 21 13.51 52.75 1.19
C SER A 21 14.55 53.48 0.33
N PRO A 22 15.81 53.01 0.18
CA PRO A 22 16.60 52.03 0.94
C PRO A 22 17.99 52.62 1.35
N VAL A 23 18.87 51.84 2.01
CA VAL A 23 20.34 51.70 1.73
C VAL A 23 20.99 50.77 2.77
N LEU A 24 21.94 49.97 2.27
CA LEU A 24 22.71 48.88 2.88
C LEU A 24 23.59 49.28 4.08
N SER A 25 23.79 48.34 5.03
CA SER A 25 25.11 48.13 5.65
C SER A 25 25.27 46.68 6.10
N PHE A 26 26.44 46.12 5.79
CA PHE A 26 26.90 44.79 6.17
C PHE A 26 27.15 44.71 7.68
N GLY A 27 26.70 43.62 8.29
CA GLY A 27 27.01 43.25 9.67
C GLY A 27 26.60 41.81 9.87
N SER A 28 27.58 40.92 9.97
CA SER A 28 27.42 39.50 10.24
C SER A 28 26.80 39.29 11.63
N GLN A 29 25.48 39.22 11.69
CA GLN A 29 24.78 38.53 12.76
C GLN A 29 24.28 37.20 12.21
N VAL A 30 24.94 36.13 12.64
CA VAL A 30 24.40 34.78 12.56
C VAL A 30 23.18 34.76 13.46
N HIS A 31 22.05 35.21 12.93
CA HIS A 31 20.76 34.78 13.44
C HIS A 31 20.65 33.33 13.02
N THR A 32 20.97 32.43 13.93
CA THR A 32 20.48 31.06 13.85
C THR A 32 18.98 31.18 13.71
N VAL A 33 18.47 30.97 12.49
CA VAL A 33 17.05 30.84 12.24
C VAL A 33 16.64 29.60 13.01
N GLN A 34 16.14 29.81 14.22
CA GLN A 34 15.39 28.81 14.95
C GLN A 34 14.24 28.44 14.01
N ALA A 35 14.37 27.28 13.36
CA ALA A 35 13.29 26.69 12.60
C ALA A 35 12.08 26.74 13.52
N ALA A 36 11.00 27.37 13.08
CA ALA A 36 9.73 27.25 13.78
C ALA A 36 9.52 25.75 14.01
N ASP A 37 9.50 25.32 15.28
CA ASP A 37 9.30 23.93 15.68
C ASP A 37 7.94 23.49 15.15
N SER A 38 7.92 23.02 13.90
CA SER A 38 6.70 22.57 13.26
C SER A 38 6.38 21.22 13.89
N SER A 39 5.70 21.22 15.03
CA SER A 39 5.29 19.98 15.68
C SER A 39 4.01 19.44 15.03
N VAL A 40 3.97 18.13 14.79
CA VAL A 40 2.81 17.42 14.24
C VAL A 40 2.16 16.63 15.35
N ARG A 41 0.84 16.79 15.50
CA ARG A 41 0.05 15.97 16.42
C ARG A 41 -0.15 14.57 15.83
N LYS A 42 0.25 13.54 16.57
CA LYS A 42 0.10 12.12 16.21
C LYS A 42 -0.61 11.34 17.31
N THR A 43 -1.30 10.27 16.92
CA THR A 43 -1.96 9.36 17.86
C THR A 43 -1.10 8.12 18.09
N VAL A 44 -0.92 7.73 19.34
CA VAL A 44 -0.15 6.53 19.71
C VAL A 44 -0.99 5.29 19.46
N MET A 45 -0.69 4.49 18.45
CA MET A 45 -1.53 3.34 18.07
C MET A 45 -1.15 2.05 18.80
N HIS A 46 0.05 1.96 19.37
CA HIS A 46 0.51 0.91 20.27
C HIS A 46 1.28 1.54 21.44
N ASN A 47 1.20 0.99 22.66
CA ASN A 47 1.96 1.49 23.81
C ASN A 47 3.43 1.65 23.41
N SER A 48 3.97 2.86 23.54
CA SER A 48 5.32 3.19 23.09
C SER A 48 6.19 3.55 24.28
N ILE A 49 7.32 2.88 24.41
CA ILE A 49 8.38 3.30 25.32
C ILE A 49 9.10 4.49 24.67
N ALA A 50 9.51 5.46 25.49
CA ALA A 50 10.36 6.56 25.07
C ALA A 50 11.83 6.15 25.15
N TYR A 51 12.57 6.45 24.09
CA TYR A 51 14.00 6.21 23.97
C TYR A 51 14.76 7.53 24.03
N ASP A 52 16.02 7.50 24.42
CA ASP A 52 16.93 8.64 24.25
C ASP A 52 17.53 8.64 22.83
N LYS A 53 18.39 9.63 22.56
CA LYS A 53 19.07 9.81 21.25
C LYS A 53 19.99 8.65 20.86
N ASP A 54 20.47 7.89 21.84
CA ASP A 54 21.40 6.77 21.65
C ASP A 54 20.63 5.42 21.53
N GLY A 55 19.31 5.45 21.72
CA GLY A 55 18.41 4.31 21.57
C GLY A 55 18.19 3.52 22.86
N ASN A 56 18.60 4.04 24.01
CA ASN A 56 18.33 3.42 25.31
C ASN A 56 16.93 3.78 25.81
N LYS A 57 16.32 2.86 26.58
CA LYS A 57 14.98 3.08 27.12
C LYS A 57 15.05 4.07 28.30
N THR A 58 14.24 5.11 28.25
CA THR A 58 14.17 6.12 29.33
C THR A 58 13.22 5.74 30.47
N GLY A 59 12.49 4.63 30.35
CA GLY A 59 11.44 4.21 31.30
C GLY A 59 10.10 4.92 31.12
N ARG A 60 10.05 6.09 30.46
CA ARG A 60 8.79 6.78 30.15
C ARG A 60 7.99 6.03 29.09
N LYS A 61 6.66 6.09 29.20
CA LYS A 61 5.72 5.42 28.31
C LYS A 61 4.65 6.38 27.82
N TYR A 62 4.31 6.24 26.54
CA TYR A 62 3.17 6.87 25.91
C TYR A 62 2.09 5.83 25.68
N ILE A 63 0.91 6.08 26.26
CA ILE A 63 -0.19 5.11 26.27
C ILE A 63 -0.94 5.15 24.95
N THR A 64 -1.38 3.98 24.49
CA THR A 64 -2.15 3.85 23.26
C THR A 64 -3.42 4.71 23.29
N TYR A 65 -3.75 5.29 22.14
CA TYR A 65 -4.77 6.30 21.87
C TYR A 65 -4.55 7.66 22.54
N GLY A 66 -3.43 7.83 23.25
CA GLY A 66 -2.94 9.15 23.63
C GLY A 66 -2.49 9.95 22.40
N SER A 67 -2.58 11.27 22.49
CA SER A 67 -2.01 12.19 21.51
C SER A 67 -0.63 12.65 21.97
N ILE A 68 0.32 12.73 21.04
CA ILE A 68 1.66 13.28 21.25
C ILE A 68 1.96 14.30 20.15
N TYR A 69 2.84 15.24 20.46
CA TYR A 69 3.41 16.16 19.47
C TYR A 69 4.83 15.70 19.16
N VAL A 70 5.10 15.54 17.87
CA VAL A 70 6.38 15.05 17.38
C VAL A 70 6.91 15.94 16.29
N ASP A 71 8.20 15.90 16.07
CA ASP A 71 8.80 16.54 14.90
C ASP A 71 8.32 15.82 13.63
N PRO A 72 8.15 16.52 12.50
CA PRO A 72 7.52 15.94 11.30
C PRO A 72 8.40 14.86 10.67
N THR A 73 9.71 15.01 10.79
CA THR A 73 10.70 14.16 10.14
C THR A 73 11.19 13.11 11.13
N PRO A 74 11.00 11.81 10.84
CA PRO A 74 11.56 10.75 11.65
C PRO A 74 13.09 10.71 11.56
N VAL A 75 13.72 10.28 12.64
CA VAL A 75 15.16 10.00 12.71
C VAL A 75 15.42 8.50 12.77
N THR A 76 16.60 8.08 12.33
CA THR A 76 17.04 6.69 12.42
C THR A 76 17.98 6.53 13.62
N ILE A 77 17.66 5.62 14.53
CA ILE A 77 18.49 5.27 15.69
C ILE A 77 18.65 3.74 15.68
N ASN A 78 19.88 3.24 15.63
CA ASN A 78 20.18 1.79 15.62
C ASN A 78 19.35 1.01 14.58
N GLY A 79 19.30 1.53 13.34
CA GLY A 79 18.58 0.92 12.22
C GLY A 79 17.05 0.99 12.28
N ASN A 80 16.47 1.65 13.28
CA ASN A 80 15.03 1.78 13.45
C ASN A 80 14.58 3.25 13.33
N GLN A 81 13.38 3.49 12.82
CA GLN A 81 12.83 4.85 12.71
C GLN A 81 12.06 5.30 13.94
N TYR A 82 12.29 6.54 14.34
CA TYR A 82 11.68 7.18 15.51
C TYR A 82 11.20 8.59 15.18
N TYR A 83 10.11 8.99 15.82
CA TYR A 83 9.76 10.40 15.94
C TYR A 83 10.40 10.98 17.20
N LYS A 84 11.05 12.15 17.09
CA LYS A 84 11.42 12.95 18.27
C LYS A 84 10.17 13.60 18.83
N ILE A 85 10.01 13.57 20.15
CA ILE A 85 8.93 14.26 20.85
C ILE A 85 9.28 15.74 20.90
N SER A 86 8.40 16.58 20.37
CA SER A 86 8.68 18.02 20.28
C SER A 86 8.91 18.61 21.68
N GLY A 87 9.99 19.39 21.82
CA GLY A 87 10.43 19.98 23.09
C GLY A 87 11.02 19.01 24.11
N LYS A 88 11.32 17.74 23.73
CA LYS A 88 11.93 16.74 24.63
C LYS A 88 12.98 15.90 23.91
N ASP A 89 14.03 15.50 24.61
CA ASP A 89 15.00 14.50 24.11
C ASP A 89 14.48 13.08 24.33
N GLN A 90 13.29 12.82 23.79
CA GLN A 90 12.59 11.55 23.86
C GLN A 90 12.14 11.14 22.47
N TYR A 91 12.27 9.85 22.17
CA TYR A 91 12.05 9.29 20.84
C TYR A 91 11.06 8.13 20.93
N VAL A 92 10.09 8.08 20.01
CA VAL A 92 9.09 7.00 19.96
C VAL A 92 9.14 6.31 18.61
N ARG A 93 9.06 4.97 18.62
CA ARG A 93 9.13 4.17 17.38
C ARG A 93 7.99 4.53 16.44
N VAL A 94 8.33 4.81 15.19
CA VAL A 94 7.36 5.09 14.12
C VAL A 94 6.32 3.98 13.98
N THR A 95 6.73 2.72 14.15
CA THR A 95 5.85 1.55 14.06
C THR A 95 4.75 1.52 15.13
N ASN A 96 4.91 2.24 16.24
CA ASN A 96 3.88 2.38 17.28
C ASN A 96 2.89 3.52 16.97
N ILE A 97 3.21 4.39 16.01
CA ILE A 97 2.44 5.58 15.63
C ILE A 97 1.77 5.35 14.27
N ASP A 98 2.56 5.34 13.19
CA ASP A 98 2.06 5.19 11.81
C ASP A 98 1.88 3.72 11.40
N GLY A 99 2.58 2.81 12.09
CA GLY A 99 2.51 1.38 11.83
C GLY A 99 3.22 0.94 10.55
N VAL A 100 3.03 -0.34 10.22
CA VAL A 100 3.60 -0.99 9.04
C VAL A 100 2.52 -1.73 8.27
N ARG A 101 2.67 -1.83 6.95
CA ARG A 101 1.75 -2.53 6.07
C ARG A 101 2.11 -4.00 5.97
N ARG A 102 1.10 -4.87 6.07
CA ARG A 102 1.21 -6.33 5.91
C ARG A 102 0.10 -6.83 5.00
N ARG A 103 0.38 -7.86 4.20
CA ARG A 103 -0.63 -8.54 3.38
C ARG A 103 -1.35 -9.62 4.20
N VAL A 104 -2.66 -9.72 4.05
CA VAL A 104 -3.47 -10.77 4.68
C VAL A 104 -3.29 -12.07 3.90
N THR A 105 -2.79 -13.13 4.54
CA THR A 105 -2.48 -14.42 3.89
C THR A 105 -3.65 -15.39 3.95
N HIS A 106 -4.53 -15.24 4.94
CA HIS A 106 -5.74 -16.03 5.12
C HIS A 106 -6.88 -15.11 5.57
N ASN A 107 -8.11 -15.44 5.19
CA ASN A 107 -9.29 -14.73 5.70
C ASN A 107 -9.21 -14.69 7.24
N ALA A 108 -9.31 -13.50 7.82
CA ALA A 108 -9.00 -13.27 9.21
C ALA A 108 -10.10 -12.47 9.89
N TYR A 109 -10.60 -12.95 11.02
CA TYR A 109 -11.47 -12.13 11.86
C TYR A 109 -10.67 -11.03 12.55
N ILE A 110 -11.34 -9.90 12.80
CA ILE A 110 -10.83 -8.84 13.66
C ILE A 110 -11.36 -9.11 15.06
N TYR A 111 -10.48 -9.17 16.04
CA TYR A 111 -10.77 -9.53 17.43
C TYR A 111 -10.71 -8.32 18.36
N ARG A 112 -11.49 -8.38 19.44
CA ARG A 112 -11.40 -7.47 20.59
C ARG A 112 -10.63 -8.09 21.75
N THR A 113 -10.79 -9.40 21.93
CA THR A 113 -10.16 -10.23 22.96
C THR A 113 -9.84 -11.62 22.40
N SER A 114 -9.26 -12.52 23.21
CA SER A 114 -9.02 -13.93 22.86
C SER A 114 -10.28 -14.70 22.46
N THR A 115 -11.44 -14.30 22.97
CA THR A 115 -12.71 -15.02 22.81
C THR A 115 -13.75 -14.22 22.01
N GLN A 116 -13.57 -12.91 21.88
CA GLN A 116 -14.55 -12.04 21.22
C GLN A 116 -14.03 -11.50 19.90
N LYS A 117 -14.77 -11.81 18.83
CA LYS A 117 -14.66 -11.14 17.53
C LYS A 117 -15.26 -9.75 17.62
N THR A 118 -14.82 -8.87 16.72
CA THR A 118 -15.43 -7.56 16.51
C THR A 118 -16.76 -7.79 15.81
N PRO A 119 -17.90 -7.40 16.41
CA PRO A 119 -19.20 -7.48 15.75
C PRO A 119 -19.22 -6.62 14.49
N TYR A 120 -19.99 -7.06 13.49
CA TYR A 120 -20.29 -6.26 12.33
C TYR A 120 -20.95 -4.93 12.74
N GLY A 121 -20.55 -3.82 12.12
CA GLY A 121 -21.13 -2.50 12.39
C GLY A 121 -20.72 -1.83 13.71
N MET A 122 -19.81 -2.44 14.50
CA MET A 122 -19.43 -1.90 15.83
C MET A 122 -18.53 -0.64 15.78
N THR A 123 -18.10 -0.18 14.60
CA THR A 123 -17.45 1.13 14.48
C THR A 123 -18.10 1.93 13.36
N ALA A 124 -18.34 3.23 13.62
CA ALA A 124 -18.93 4.14 12.64
C ALA A 124 -18.07 4.29 11.37
N SER A 125 -16.77 4.00 11.47
CA SER A 125 -15.75 4.20 10.43
C SER A 125 -15.33 2.90 9.71
N SER A 126 -15.60 1.72 10.28
CA SER A 126 -15.36 0.44 9.63
C SER A 126 -16.47 -0.55 9.97
N LYS A 127 -17.32 -0.86 8.98
CA LYS A 127 -18.20 -2.04 8.98
C LYS A 127 -17.38 -3.34 8.79
N LYS A 128 -16.14 -3.37 9.29
CA LYS A 128 -15.15 -4.41 9.01
C LYS A 128 -14.94 -5.27 10.26
N TRP A 129 -15.42 -6.50 10.18
CA TRP A 129 -15.32 -7.54 11.21
C TRP A 129 -14.35 -8.65 10.81
N LYS A 130 -13.96 -8.66 9.53
CA LYS A 130 -13.02 -9.60 8.93
C LYS A 130 -12.21 -8.91 7.85
N LEU A 131 -11.02 -9.44 7.63
CA LEU A 131 -10.14 -9.15 6.51
C LEU A 131 -10.16 -10.34 5.56
N TYR A 132 -10.06 -10.07 4.27
CA TYR A 132 -9.96 -11.10 3.25
C TYR A 132 -8.52 -11.30 2.82
N LYS A 133 -8.19 -12.54 2.42
CA LYS A 133 -6.89 -12.86 1.84
C LYS A 133 -6.58 -11.91 0.67
N GLY A 134 -5.36 -11.40 0.64
CA GLY A 134 -4.89 -10.45 -0.37
C GLY A 134 -4.97 -8.99 0.06
N GLU A 135 -5.87 -8.64 0.99
CA GLU A 135 -5.99 -7.27 1.50
C GLU A 135 -4.70 -6.80 2.19
N ILE A 136 -4.49 -5.49 2.18
CA ILE A 136 -3.42 -4.86 2.97
C ILE A 136 -4.01 -4.32 4.27
N VAL A 137 -3.32 -4.60 5.37
CA VAL A 137 -3.68 -4.09 6.69
C VAL A 137 -2.49 -3.41 7.33
N THR A 138 -2.73 -2.25 7.94
CA THR A 138 -1.76 -1.59 8.81
C THR A 138 -1.75 -2.26 10.18
N THR A 139 -0.56 -2.48 10.68
CA THR A 139 -0.33 -3.10 11.99
C THR A 139 0.60 -2.23 12.81
N TYR A 140 0.31 -2.11 14.10
CA TYR A 140 1.00 -1.19 14.99
C TYR A 140 1.78 -1.95 16.05
N GLY A 141 3.06 -1.60 16.19
CA GLY A 141 3.99 -2.18 17.16
C GLY A 141 4.20 -3.69 17.03
N GLY A 142 4.59 -4.29 18.15
CA GLY A 142 4.73 -5.73 18.30
C GLY A 142 3.39 -6.45 18.42
N TYR A 143 3.44 -7.79 18.45
CA TYR A 143 2.23 -8.57 18.72
C TYR A 143 1.89 -8.59 20.21
N TYR A 144 0.62 -8.74 20.53
CA TYR A 144 0.14 -9.11 21.85
C TYR A 144 -0.06 -10.61 21.93
N THR A 145 0.37 -11.22 23.04
CA THR A 145 -0.06 -12.57 23.41
C THR A 145 -1.38 -12.48 24.15
N PHE A 146 -2.42 -13.07 23.59
CA PHE A 146 -3.73 -13.11 24.22
C PHE A 146 -3.83 -14.29 25.19
N LYS A 147 -4.86 -14.31 26.05
CA LYS A 147 -5.08 -15.36 27.07
C LYS A 147 -5.14 -16.79 26.50
N ASN A 148 -5.41 -16.93 25.21
CA ASN A 148 -5.43 -18.21 24.50
C ASN A 148 -4.04 -18.64 23.97
N GLY A 149 -2.96 -17.98 24.39
CA GLY A 149 -1.59 -18.25 23.96
C GLY A 149 -1.25 -17.79 22.53
N LYS A 150 -2.24 -17.28 21.76
CA LYS A 150 -2.04 -16.90 20.36
C LYS A 150 -1.59 -15.44 20.26
N HIS A 151 -0.85 -15.14 19.20
CA HIS A 151 -0.32 -13.80 18.93
C HIS A 151 -1.22 -13.01 17.98
N TYR A 152 -1.39 -11.72 18.28
CA TYR A 152 -2.23 -10.81 17.51
C TYR A 152 -1.57 -9.44 17.34
N PHE A 153 -1.57 -8.91 16.11
CA PHE A 153 -1.20 -7.53 15.86
C PHE A 153 -2.38 -6.60 16.07
N LYS A 154 -2.10 -5.39 16.56
CA LYS A 154 -3.08 -4.31 16.61
C LYS A 154 -3.24 -3.68 15.23
N VAL A 155 -4.47 -3.51 14.78
CA VAL A 155 -4.77 -3.03 13.42
C VAL A 155 -5.61 -1.75 13.38
N GLY A 156 -6.10 -1.28 14.52
CA GLY A 156 -6.96 -0.10 14.58
C GLY A 156 -7.34 0.30 16.00
N GLY A 157 -8.17 1.34 16.12
CA GLY A 157 -8.56 1.98 17.37
C GLY A 157 -9.60 3.09 17.19
N PRO A 158 -10.12 3.69 18.28
CA PRO A 158 -9.76 3.48 19.70
C PRO A 158 -10.34 2.21 20.33
N ARG A 159 -11.36 1.59 19.72
CA ARG A 159 -11.84 0.27 20.17
C ARG A 159 -10.80 -0.80 19.85
N LYS A 160 -10.65 -1.80 20.73
CA LYS A 160 -9.74 -2.94 20.56
C LYS A 160 -9.97 -3.65 19.22
N GLN A 161 -9.00 -3.58 18.31
CA GLN A 161 -9.04 -4.23 17.00
C GLN A 161 -7.71 -4.94 16.73
N TYR A 162 -7.80 -6.26 16.61
CA TYR A 162 -6.64 -7.13 16.52
C TYR A 162 -6.80 -8.22 15.47
N VAL A 163 -5.70 -8.61 14.82
CA VAL A 163 -5.70 -9.69 13.83
C VAL A 163 -4.60 -10.68 14.17
N ARG A 164 -4.89 -11.98 14.03
CA ARG A 164 -3.96 -13.05 14.36
C ARG A 164 -2.73 -12.97 13.45
N THR A 165 -1.53 -13.06 14.02
CA THR A 165 -0.26 -12.94 13.28
C THR A 165 -0.14 -13.98 12.17
N ALA A 166 -0.56 -15.23 12.44
CA ALA A 166 -0.53 -16.34 11.48
C ALA A 166 -1.34 -16.10 10.20
N ASN A 167 -2.27 -15.13 10.20
CA ASN A 167 -3.08 -14.77 9.04
C ASN A 167 -2.50 -13.58 8.26
N LEU A 168 -1.33 -13.08 8.65
CA LEU A 168 -0.67 -11.92 8.08
C LEU A 168 0.74 -12.31 7.61
N GLY A 169 1.13 -11.77 6.46
CA GLY A 169 2.45 -11.94 5.87
C GLY A 169 3.49 -11.00 6.46
N PRO A 170 4.72 -11.01 5.91
CA PRO A 170 5.78 -10.11 6.34
C PRO A 170 5.42 -8.63 6.10
N VAL A 171 6.24 -7.74 6.66
CA VAL A 171 6.11 -6.30 6.42
C VAL A 171 6.44 -6.01 4.97
N ILE A 172 5.54 -5.30 4.29
CA ILE A 172 5.69 -4.91 2.88
C ILE A 172 5.91 -3.40 2.70
N GLY A 173 5.97 -2.64 3.80
CA GLY A 173 6.27 -1.21 3.79
C GLY A 173 5.90 -0.48 5.07
N THR A 174 6.35 0.76 5.20
CA THR A 174 5.98 1.69 6.28
C THR A 174 4.93 2.70 5.79
N ASN A 175 4.22 3.35 6.71
CA ASN A 175 3.23 4.38 6.40
C ASN A 175 3.77 5.81 6.59
N THR A 176 5.08 5.97 6.65
CA THR A 176 5.73 7.22 7.06
C THR A 176 6.23 7.99 5.85
N SER A 177 5.82 9.25 5.73
CA SER A 177 6.31 10.17 4.72
C SER A 177 7.66 10.73 5.18
N THR A 178 8.74 10.45 4.47
CA THR A 178 10.07 10.99 4.79
C THR A 178 10.46 12.03 3.74
N SER A 179 10.69 13.28 4.17
CA SER A 179 11.50 14.26 3.43
C SER A 179 12.92 14.20 3.96
N SER A 180 13.92 14.02 3.09
CA SER A 180 15.33 14.14 3.45
C SER A 180 16.11 14.76 2.30
N ASN A 181 16.75 15.91 2.57
CA ASN A 181 17.75 16.56 1.75
C ASN A 181 19.12 16.31 2.40
N ASN A 182 20.00 15.54 1.76
CA ASN A 182 21.42 15.87 1.62
C ASN A 182 22.08 14.98 0.56
N SER A 183 22.71 15.65 -0.40
CA SER A 183 23.21 15.14 -1.66
C SER A 183 24.71 14.88 -1.57
N SER A 184 25.13 13.67 -1.95
CA SER A 184 26.46 13.37 -2.47
C SER A 184 26.28 12.24 -3.48
N ASN A 185 26.60 12.54 -4.73
CA ASN A 185 26.32 11.76 -5.94
C ASN A 185 26.74 10.29 -5.84
N THR A 186 25.77 9.44 -5.52
CA THR A 186 25.60 8.14 -6.15
C THR A 186 24.12 8.10 -6.51
N THR A 187 23.82 8.50 -7.74
CA THR A 187 22.47 8.70 -8.26
C THR A 187 21.78 7.33 -8.39
N ILE A 188 21.32 6.78 -7.28
CA ILE A 188 20.28 5.77 -7.28
C ILE A 188 19.01 6.53 -7.63
N ASN A 189 18.74 6.59 -8.93
CA ASN A 189 17.49 7.05 -9.53
C ASN A 189 16.32 6.29 -8.88
N ASN A 190 15.79 6.81 -7.78
CA ASN A 190 14.33 6.85 -7.63
C ASN A 190 13.82 8.24 -8.03
N THR A 191 14.34 8.73 -9.15
CA THR A 191 13.53 9.40 -10.15
C THR A 191 12.46 8.39 -10.60
N GLN A 192 11.38 8.26 -9.83
CA GLN A 192 10.11 8.25 -10.56
C GLN A 192 9.82 9.72 -10.86
N PRO A 193 9.72 10.06 -12.15
CA PRO A 193 9.88 11.42 -12.62
C PRO A 193 8.79 12.32 -12.04
N VAL A 194 9.20 13.47 -11.51
CA VAL A 194 8.44 14.69 -11.83
C VAL A 194 8.35 14.73 -13.35
N GLY A 195 7.18 14.40 -13.92
CA GLY A 195 6.87 14.76 -15.30
C GLY A 195 6.17 13.76 -16.23
N LYS A 196 5.88 12.49 -15.85
CA LYS A 196 5.26 11.54 -16.81
C LYS A 196 3.88 10.97 -16.48
N TYR A 197 3.45 10.94 -15.20
CA TYR A 197 2.19 10.27 -14.80
C TYR A 197 1.27 11.15 -13.95
N GLU A 198 1.61 12.42 -13.76
CA GLU A 198 0.78 13.35 -12.99
C GLU A 198 0.40 14.54 -13.86
N THR A 199 -0.85 14.99 -13.71
CA THR A 199 -1.32 16.24 -14.30
C THR A 199 -2.26 16.91 -13.31
N THR A 200 -2.45 18.21 -13.49
CA THR A 200 -3.58 18.91 -12.87
C THR A 200 -4.78 18.77 -13.80
N VAL A 201 -5.94 18.40 -13.24
CA VAL A 201 -7.22 18.47 -13.94
C VAL A 201 -8.05 19.62 -13.35
N THR A 202 -8.78 20.32 -14.21
CA THR A 202 -9.68 21.42 -13.83
C THR A 202 -11.11 21.05 -14.19
N VAL A 203 -12.04 21.15 -13.24
CA VAL A 203 -13.46 20.85 -13.47
C VAL A 203 -14.06 21.86 -14.46
N THR A 204 -14.63 21.37 -15.55
CA THR A 204 -15.20 22.18 -16.64
C THR A 204 -16.72 22.30 -16.55
N THR A 205 -17.39 21.30 -15.97
CA THR A 205 -18.84 21.27 -15.77
C THR A 205 -19.27 22.15 -14.59
N PRO A 206 -20.52 22.67 -14.57
CA PRO A 206 -21.02 23.52 -13.46
C PRO A 206 -20.83 22.87 -12.09
N TYR A 207 -21.10 21.57 -12.02
CA TYR A 207 -20.75 20.69 -10.91
C TYR A 207 -20.58 19.25 -11.41
N THR A 208 -19.72 18.48 -10.75
CA THR A 208 -19.68 17.01 -10.87
C THR A 208 -19.54 16.38 -9.49
N TYR A 209 -19.72 15.06 -9.42
CA TYR A 209 -19.55 14.26 -8.22
C TYR A 209 -18.20 13.56 -8.22
N LEU A 210 -17.64 13.37 -7.03
CA LEU A 210 -16.50 12.48 -6.85
C LEU A 210 -17.00 11.03 -6.68
N PHE A 211 -16.22 10.08 -7.18
CA PHE A 211 -16.51 8.66 -7.12
C PHE A 211 -15.52 7.96 -6.20
N THR A 212 -15.88 6.79 -5.67
CA THR A 212 -14.98 5.95 -4.88
C THR A 212 -15.13 4.49 -5.29
N GLU A 213 -14.13 3.67 -5.01
CA GLU A 213 -14.15 2.26 -5.39
C GLU A 213 -15.28 1.50 -4.68
N VAL A 214 -15.86 0.53 -5.40
CA VAL A 214 -16.78 -0.44 -4.79
C VAL A 214 -15.99 -1.65 -4.31
N PRO A 215 -15.99 -1.97 -3.02
CA PRO A 215 -15.25 -3.12 -2.51
C PRO A 215 -15.64 -4.42 -3.22
N GLY A 216 -14.64 -5.12 -3.75
CA GLY A 216 -14.81 -6.43 -4.40
C GLY A 216 -15.38 -6.39 -5.81
N LYS A 217 -15.52 -5.19 -6.42
CA LYS A 217 -15.96 -5.03 -7.80
C LYS A 217 -15.03 -4.07 -8.54
N ILE A 218 -14.84 -4.30 -9.84
CA ILE A 218 -14.03 -3.46 -10.72
C ILE A 218 -14.90 -2.29 -11.20
N GLN A 219 -15.33 -1.45 -10.26
CA GLN A 219 -16.25 -0.36 -10.54
C GLN A 219 -16.10 0.73 -9.49
N VAL A 220 -16.47 1.95 -9.86
CA VAL A 220 -16.61 3.07 -8.92
C VAL A 220 -18.09 3.39 -8.67
N GLN A 221 -18.38 3.98 -7.52
CA GLN A 221 -19.71 4.46 -7.15
C GLN A 221 -19.67 5.94 -6.80
N ARG A 222 -20.73 6.66 -7.20
CA ARG A 222 -20.89 8.09 -6.93
C ARG A 222 -20.94 8.34 -5.42
N THR A 223 -20.21 9.35 -4.96
CA THR A 223 -20.29 9.82 -3.57
C THR A 223 -21.18 11.05 -3.46
N ASN A 224 -21.50 11.48 -2.24
CA ASN A 224 -22.25 12.72 -2.02
C ASN A 224 -21.38 13.98 -2.10
N LYS A 225 -20.07 13.85 -2.39
CA LYS A 225 -19.16 14.99 -2.54
C LYS A 225 -19.31 15.59 -3.93
N ARG A 226 -19.67 16.88 -3.97
CA ARG A 226 -19.76 17.68 -5.20
C ARG A 226 -18.56 18.62 -5.28
N VAL A 227 -18.07 18.77 -6.50
CA VAL A 227 -17.03 19.74 -6.87
C VAL A 227 -17.60 20.65 -7.94
N LYS A 228 -17.16 21.90 -7.97
CA LYS A 228 -17.72 22.95 -8.83
C LYS A 228 -16.77 23.30 -9.95
N LYS A 229 -17.29 23.97 -10.98
CA LYS A 229 -16.48 24.50 -12.09
C LYS A 229 -15.28 25.29 -11.57
N GLY A 230 -14.10 25.01 -12.11
CA GLY A 230 -12.85 25.67 -11.76
C GLY A 230 -12.08 25.03 -10.60
N ASP A 231 -12.66 24.05 -9.88
CA ASP A 231 -11.90 23.27 -8.89
C ASP A 231 -10.78 22.50 -9.58
N LYS A 232 -9.61 22.41 -8.93
CA LYS A 232 -8.40 21.78 -9.48
C LYS A 232 -7.94 20.62 -8.61
N PHE A 233 -7.56 19.54 -9.25
CA PHE A 233 -7.03 18.34 -8.59
C PHE A 233 -5.73 17.90 -9.25
N VAL A 234 -4.78 17.45 -8.44
CA VAL A 234 -3.63 16.70 -8.95
C VAL A 234 -4.06 15.24 -9.07
N VAL A 235 -3.92 14.68 -10.26
CA VAL A 235 -4.25 13.29 -10.56
C VAL A 235 -2.99 12.54 -10.93
N ASP A 236 -2.91 11.27 -10.53
CA ASP A 236 -1.71 10.43 -10.66
C ASP A 236 -1.93 9.18 -11.52
N ARG A 237 -3.16 8.98 -12.00
CA ARG A 237 -3.53 7.83 -12.82
C ARG A 237 -4.79 8.13 -13.63
N LEU A 238 -4.80 7.61 -14.86
CA LEU A 238 -5.95 7.59 -15.76
C LEU A 238 -6.25 6.13 -16.11
N GLU A 239 -7.46 5.65 -15.80
CA GLU A 239 -7.89 4.28 -16.10
C GLU A 239 -9.01 4.24 -17.14
N GLN A 240 -8.95 3.22 -17.99
CA GLN A 240 -9.98 2.86 -18.96
C GLN A 240 -10.36 1.38 -18.80
N GLY A 241 -11.57 1.01 -19.19
CA GLY A 241 -12.13 -0.33 -19.06
C GLY A 241 -13.29 -0.39 -18.05
N THR A 242 -13.59 -1.59 -17.56
CA THR A 242 -14.75 -1.89 -16.69
C THR A 242 -14.91 -0.93 -15.50
N ARG A 243 -13.80 -0.45 -14.92
CA ARG A 243 -13.84 0.52 -13.80
C ARG A 243 -14.35 1.89 -14.22
N ALA A 244 -13.92 2.35 -15.39
CA ALA A 244 -14.37 3.61 -15.97
C ALA A 244 -15.76 3.47 -16.60
N GLY A 245 -16.32 2.26 -16.71
CA GLY A 245 -17.62 2.04 -17.33
C GLY A 245 -17.61 2.06 -18.87
N THR A 246 -16.43 2.07 -19.51
CA THR A 246 -16.34 1.88 -20.97
C THR A 246 -16.84 0.49 -21.35
N GLY A 247 -17.78 0.42 -22.29
CA GLY A 247 -18.38 -0.82 -22.79
C GLY A 247 -19.62 -1.31 -22.02
N GLN A 248 -20.22 -0.53 -21.13
CA GLN A 248 -21.49 -0.90 -20.50
C GLN A 248 -22.69 -0.71 -21.46
N ASP A 249 -22.56 0.18 -22.44
CA ASP A 249 -23.59 0.50 -23.43
C ASP A 249 -23.41 -0.24 -24.78
N GLY A 250 -22.39 -1.10 -24.89
CA GLY A 250 -22.12 -1.90 -26.09
C GLY A 250 -21.25 -1.23 -27.16
N ASP A 251 -20.88 0.04 -26.96
CA ASP A 251 -20.02 0.79 -27.86
C ASP A 251 -18.56 0.83 -27.31
N ASP A 252 -17.62 0.31 -28.11
CA ASP A 252 -16.18 0.21 -27.80
C ASP A 252 -15.40 1.45 -28.29
N ASP A 253 -15.98 2.64 -28.11
CA ASP A 253 -15.38 3.90 -28.60
C ASP A 253 -14.16 4.35 -27.79
N ASN A 254 -13.87 3.70 -26.64
CA ASN A 254 -12.77 4.06 -25.74
C ASN A 254 -12.81 5.55 -25.34
N GLU A 255 -13.99 6.16 -25.22
CA GLU A 255 -14.10 7.58 -24.88
C GLU A 255 -14.07 7.85 -23.36
N LEU A 256 -14.67 6.96 -22.56
CA LEU A 256 -14.72 7.17 -21.11
C LEU A 256 -13.42 6.74 -20.43
N ALA A 257 -12.90 7.60 -19.56
CA ALA A 257 -11.77 7.27 -18.71
C ALA A 257 -11.95 7.97 -17.36
N ILE A 258 -11.29 7.44 -16.34
CA ILE A 258 -11.45 7.97 -14.98
C ILE A 258 -10.09 8.26 -14.34
N TYR A 259 -9.95 9.49 -13.83
CA TYR A 259 -8.77 9.92 -13.12
C TYR A 259 -8.85 9.59 -11.64
N HIS A 260 -7.75 9.11 -11.07
CA HIS A 260 -7.58 8.99 -9.63
C HIS A 260 -7.01 10.30 -9.07
N ILE A 261 -7.62 10.83 -8.02
CA ILE A 261 -7.15 12.05 -7.36
C ILE A 261 -6.06 11.67 -6.36
N LYS A 262 -4.86 12.18 -6.63
CA LYS A 262 -3.64 11.87 -5.88
C LYS A 262 -3.83 12.11 -4.39
N GLY A 263 -3.46 11.11 -3.58
CA GLY A 263 -3.55 11.19 -2.12
C GLY A 263 -4.96 11.02 -1.55
N THR A 264 -5.92 10.56 -2.36
CA THR A 264 -7.30 10.29 -1.91
C THR A 264 -7.82 8.98 -2.48
N ASP A 265 -8.95 8.48 -1.97
CA ASP A 265 -9.70 7.35 -2.58
C ASP A 265 -10.75 7.82 -3.60
N TYR A 266 -10.63 9.07 -4.07
CA TYR A 266 -11.59 9.70 -4.97
C TYR A 266 -11.16 9.63 -6.42
N TRP A 267 -12.17 9.51 -7.27
CA TRP A 267 -12.04 9.42 -8.70
C TRP A 267 -12.95 10.45 -9.38
N ILE A 268 -12.57 10.89 -10.58
CA ILE A 268 -13.32 11.87 -11.37
C ILE A 268 -13.21 11.53 -12.85
N TYR A 269 -14.33 11.59 -13.58
CA TYR A 269 -14.38 11.22 -15.00
C TYR A 269 -13.67 12.25 -15.87
N ASN A 270 -13.03 11.78 -16.95
CA ASN A 270 -12.36 12.62 -17.92
C ASN A 270 -13.31 13.63 -18.60
N ASN A 271 -14.57 13.28 -18.82
CA ASN A 271 -15.55 14.17 -19.46
C ASN A 271 -15.94 15.39 -18.60
N ASP A 272 -15.72 15.33 -17.29
CA ASP A 272 -16.05 16.42 -16.37
C ASP A 272 -14.89 17.41 -16.14
N VAL A 273 -13.69 17.07 -16.63
CA VAL A 273 -12.46 17.80 -16.31
C VAL A 273 -11.55 17.98 -17.52
N GLN A 274 -10.84 19.10 -17.57
CA GLN A 274 -9.79 19.34 -18.54
C GLN A 274 -8.42 19.09 -17.89
N ALA A 275 -7.68 18.13 -18.43
CA ALA A 275 -6.31 17.85 -18.00
C ALA A 275 -5.33 18.86 -18.61
N ALA A 276 -4.44 19.44 -17.79
CA ALA A 276 -3.36 20.31 -18.24
C ALA A 276 -2.35 19.58 -19.15
N LYS A 277 -2.23 18.27 -18.98
CA LYS A 277 -1.42 17.37 -19.81
C LYS A 277 -2.13 16.01 -19.90
N GLN A 278 -2.14 15.42 -21.09
CA GLN A 278 -2.70 14.07 -21.27
C GLN A 278 -1.84 13.02 -20.56
N LEU A 279 -2.48 12.19 -19.73
CA LEU A 279 -1.86 11.02 -19.11
C LEU A 279 -2.01 9.78 -20.01
N SER A 280 -1.02 8.89 -19.96
CA SER A 280 -1.13 7.58 -20.61
C SER A 280 -2.20 6.74 -19.91
N VAL A 281 -3.15 6.23 -20.68
CA VAL A 281 -4.24 5.37 -20.18
C VAL A 281 -3.69 4.05 -19.67
N GLN A 282 -4.11 3.65 -18.46
CA GLN A 282 -3.81 2.36 -17.86
C GLN A 282 -5.03 1.44 -17.97
N SER A 283 -4.84 0.21 -18.46
CA SER A 283 -5.89 -0.82 -18.47
C SER A 283 -5.84 -1.61 -17.17
N TYR A 284 -6.97 -1.65 -16.45
CA TYR A 284 -7.10 -2.30 -15.14
C TYR A 284 -6.62 -3.77 -15.11
N ASN A 285 -6.74 -4.51 -16.22
CA ASN A 285 -6.29 -5.90 -16.30
C ASN A 285 -4.77 -6.08 -16.17
N LYS A 286 -3.98 -5.02 -16.39
CA LYS A 286 -2.51 -5.04 -16.37
C LYS A 286 -1.90 -4.65 -15.02
N THR A 287 -2.63 -3.97 -14.13
CA THR A 287 -2.07 -3.42 -12.87
C THR A 287 -2.19 -4.34 -11.64
N ASP A 288 -3.10 -5.32 -11.65
CA ASP A 288 -3.43 -6.13 -10.46
C ASP A 288 -2.96 -7.59 -10.51
N LYS A 289 -2.44 -8.03 -11.66
CA LYS A 289 -2.06 -9.42 -11.91
C LYS A 289 -0.60 -9.49 -12.34
N SER A 290 0.11 -10.47 -11.80
CA SER A 290 1.39 -10.89 -12.33
C SER A 290 1.12 -11.93 -13.39
N LEU A 291 1.56 -11.67 -14.62
CA LEU A 291 1.33 -12.51 -15.77
C LEU A 291 2.66 -12.99 -16.34
N ILE A 292 2.65 -14.23 -16.81
CA ILE A 292 3.80 -14.85 -17.46
C ILE A 292 3.38 -15.51 -18.77
N THR A 293 4.31 -15.62 -19.70
CA THR A 293 4.15 -16.39 -20.94
C THR A 293 5.27 -17.42 -21.07
N MET A 294 4.98 -18.48 -21.81
CA MET A 294 5.87 -19.62 -22.00
C MET A 294 6.06 -19.82 -23.50
N ASP A 295 7.30 -19.78 -23.97
CA ASP A 295 7.60 -19.95 -25.40
C ASP A 295 7.82 -21.43 -25.78
N GLN A 296 8.00 -22.29 -24.77
CA GLN A 296 8.24 -23.72 -24.87
C GLN A 296 7.43 -24.44 -23.79
N PRO A 297 7.21 -25.77 -23.89
CA PRO A 297 6.60 -26.52 -22.82
C PRO A 297 7.43 -26.47 -21.53
N VAL A 298 6.80 -26.11 -20.41
CA VAL A 298 7.47 -25.89 -19.11
C VAL A 298 7.07 -26.96 -18.10
N GLU A 299 8.06 -27.52 -17.40
CA GLU A 299 7.86 -28.53 -16.35
C GLU A 299 7.20 -27.92 -15.10
N VAL A 300 6.27 -28.66 -14.51
CA VAL A 300 5.57 -28.25 -13.29
C VAL A 300 6.15 -28.97 -12.09
N TYR A 301 6.35 -28.21 -11.02
CA TYR A 301 6.93 -28.64 -9.77
C TYR A 301 5.94 -28.47 -8.61
N ASN A 302 6.15 -29.27 -7.57
CA ASN A 302 5.53 -29.13 -6.26
C ASN A 302 6.26 -28.08 -5.41
N ALA A 303 5.66 -27.71 -4.27
CA ALA A 303 6.25 -26.76 -3.33
C ALA A 303 7.55 -27.25 -2.67
N ASP A 304 7.82 -28.56 -2.72
CA ASP A 304 9.03 -29.21 -2.20
C ASP A 304 10.14 -29.39 -3.26
N GLY A 305 9.91 -28.90 -4.49
CA GLY A 305 10.88 -29.00 -5.59
C GLY A 305 10.87 -30.33 -6.34
N THR A 306 9.96 -31.25 -6.03
CA THR A 306 9.74 -32.46 -6.83
C THR A 306 8.95 -32.15 -8.10
N SER A 307 9.21 -32.86 -9.19
CA SER A 307 8.43 -32.73 -10.43
C SER A 307 7.04 -33.36 -10.26
N GLN A 308 6.02 -32.71 -10.81
CA GLN A 308 4.66 -33.27 -10.92
C GLN A 308 4.51 -34.23 -12.10
N ASN A 309 5.58 -34.52 -12.84
CA ASN A 309 5.59 -35.35 -14.03
C ASN A 309 4.63 -34.82 -15.12
N ILE A 310 4.46 -33.50 -15.17
CA ILE A 310 3.62 -32.82 -16.16
C ILE A 310 4.33 -31.57 -16.70
N ARG A 311 4.11 -31.28 -17.98
CA ARG A 311 4.51 -30.04 -18.64
C ARG A 311 3.30 -29.28 -19.15
N ILE A 312 3.27 -27.98 -18.87
CA ILE A 312 2.28 -27.09 -19.47
C ILE A 312 2.65 -26.91 -20.94
N LYS A 313 1.70 -27.15 -21.84
CA LYS A 313 1.90 -26.95 -23.27
C LYS A 313 2.15 -25.47 -23.55
N LYS A 314 2.94 -25.18 -24.58
CA LYS A 314 3.00 -23.82 -25.14
C LYS A 314 1.59 -23.38 -25.51
N ASN A 315 1.19 -22.20 -25.03
CA ASN A 315 -0.02 -21.53 -25.44
C ASN A 315 0.24 -20.02 -25.53
N ASP A 316 -0.49 -19.35 -26.42
CA ASP A 316 -0.32 -17.90 -26.63
C ASP A 316 -0.98 -17.06 -25.53
N SER A 317 -1.66 -17.71 -24.58
CA SER A 317 -2.36 -17.05 -23.48
C SER A 317 -1.47 -16.90 -22.25
N ALA A 318 -1.42 -15.69 -21.70
CA ALA A 318 -0.69 -15.41 -20.47
C ALA A 318 -1.29 -16.13 -19.26
N TRP A 319 -0.43 -16.67 -18.40
CA TRP A 319 -0.82 -17.33 -17.15
C TRP A 319 -0.67 -16.38 -15.96
N ARG A 320 -1.67 -16.40 -15.07
CA ARG A 320 -1.60 -15.65 -13.81
C ARG A 320 -0.75 -16.39 -12.79
N VAL A 321 0.13 -15.65 -12.13
CA VAL A 321 0.94 -16.11 -11.01
C VAL A 321 0.68 -15.29 -9.76
N ASP A 322 0.79 -15.92 -8.60
CA ASP A 322 0.42 -15.30 -7.31
C ASP A 322 1.60 -14.99 -6.40
N SER A 323 2.69 -15.76 -6.55
CA SER A 323 3.85 -15.66 -5.67
C SER A 323 5.10 -16.08 -6.40
N LEU A 324 6.21 -15.52 -5.93
CA LEU A 324 7.57 -15.83 -6.36
C LEU A 324 8.35 -16.29 -5.13
N SER A 325 9.05 -17.41 -5.20
CA SER A 325 9.78 -17.98 -4.06
C SER A 325 10.93 -18.86 -4.51
N TYR A 326 12.01 -18.91 -3.72
CA TYR A 326 13.06 -19.91 -3.90
C TYR A 326 12.59 -21.27 -3.38
N ILE A 327 12.78 -22.32 -4.16
CA ILE A 327 12.48 -23.71 -3.82
C ILE A 327 13.74 -24.53 -4.06
N TRP A 328 14.08 -25.41 -3.11
CA TRP A 328 15.21 -26.32 -3.26
C TRP A 328 14.87 -27.45 -4.22
N VAL A 329 15.65 -27.61 -5.29
CA VAL A 329 15.48 -28.69 -6.27
C VAL A 329 16.55 -29.74 -6.01
N ALA A 330 16.19 -30.83 -5.33
CA ALA A 330 17.13 -31.86 -4.90
C ALA A 330 17.92 -32.48 -6.06
N LYS A 331 17.27 -32.69 -7.22
CA LYS A 331 17.93 -33.23 -8.43
C LYS A 331 19.02 -32.33 -8.99
N GLU A 332 18.94 -31.03 -8.73
CA GLU A 332 19.88 -30.01 -9.22
C GLU A 332 20.84 -29.53 -8.12
N ASN A 333 20.62 -29.96 -6.87
CA ASN A 333 21.38 -29.56 -5.69
C ASN A 333 21.51 -28.03 -5.55
N LYS A 334 20.43 -27.29 -5.84
CA LYS A 334 20.40 -25.82 -5.72
C LYS A 334 18.99 -25.31 -5.43
N ALA A 335 18.93 -24.11 -4.84
CA ALA A 335 17.70 -23.34 -4.70
C ALA A 335 17.44 -22.55 -5.98
N GLU A 336 16.29 -22.81 -6.61
CA GLU A 336 15.87 -22.14 -7.83
C GLU A 336 14.65 -21.26 -7.60
N LEU A 337 14.47 -20.25 -8.45
CA LEU A 337 13.38 -19.29 -8.31
C LEU A 337 12.14 -19.77 -9.06
N PHE A 338 10.99 -19.80 -8.38
CA PHE A 338 9.72 -20.32 -8.93
C PHE A 338 8.56 -19.34 -8.83
N TYR A 339 7.73 -19.31 -9.87
CA TYR A 339 6.39 -18.73 -9.82
C TYR A 339 5.35 -19.78 -9.44
N ARG A 340 4.43 -19.43 -8.55
CA ARG A 340 3.22 -20.23 -8.28
C ARG A 340 2.09 -19.82 -9.21
N LEU A 341 1.55 -20.78 -9.96
CA LEU A 341 0.39 -20.57 -10.80
C LEU A 341 -0.87 -20.31 -9.97
N HIS A 342 -1.68 -19.34 -10.38
CA HIS A 342 -2.98 -19.05 -9.80
C HIS A 342 -4.02 -20.03 -10.34
N LEU A 343 -3.97 -21.28 -9.86
CA LEU A 343 -4.89 -22.36 -10.23
C LEU A 343 -5.38 -23.06 -8.97
N ASN A 344 -6.65 -23.47 -8.98
CA ASN A 344 -7.25 -24.20 -7.85
C ASN A 344 -7.85 -25.54 -8.31
N GLY A 345 -7.02 -26.41 -8.91
CA GLY A 345 -7.47 -27.74 -9.38
C GLY A 345 -8.21 -27.73 -10.70
N GLU A 346 -8.04 -26.67 -11.48
CA GLU A 346 -8.65 -26.55 -12.79
C GLU A 346 -8.03 -27.56 -13.75
N TYR A 347 -8.87 -28.22 -14.54
CA TYR A 347 -8.40 -29.13 -15.58
C TYR A 347 -7.75 -28.34 -16.71
N ARG A 348 -6.53 -28.74 -17.07
CA ARG A 348 -5.75 -28.12 -18.14
C ARG A 348 -5.16 -29.19 -19.04
N SER A 349 -5.04 -28.86 -20.32
CA SER A 349 -4.34 -29.70 -21.28
C SER A 349 -2.84 -29.57 -21.05
N VAL A 350 -2.19 -30.70 -20.79
CA VAL A 350 -0.75 -30.80 -20.45
C VAL A 350 -0.11 -31.92 -21.26
N TYR A 351 1.21 -32.03 -21.17
CA TYR A 351 1.91 -33.27 -21.44
C TYR A 351 2.19 -33.98 -20.12
N ARG A 352 1.73 -35.22 -19.94
CA ARG A 352 2.00 -36.04 -18.75
C ARG A 352 3.05 -37.09 -19.07
N LEU A 353 4.05 -37.21 -18.20
CA LEU A 353 5.07 -38.25 -18.29
C LEU A 353 4.45 -39.61 -17.92
N THR A 354 4.65 -40.59 -18.78
CA THR A 354 4.20 -41.97 -18.59
C THR A 354 5.30 -42.81 -17.93
N ASN A 355 4.94 -43.99 -17.44
CA ASN A 355 5.89 -44.95 -16.85
C ASN A 355 6.97 -45.41 -17.84
N ASN A 356 6.70 -45.29 -19.15
CA ASN A 356 7.63 -45.65 -20.21
C ASN A 356 8.65 -44.53 -20.51
N GLY A 357 8.56 -43.40 -19.82
CA GLY A 357 9.44 -42.23 -20.03
C GLY A 357 8.94 -41.24 -21.09
N ASP A 358 7.84 -41.55 -21.79
CA ASP A 358 7.29 -40.69 -22.83
C ASP A 358 6.27 -39.68 -22.28
N TYR A 359 6.24 -38.48 -22.86
CA TYR A 359 5.23 -37.46 -22.59
C TYR A 359 4.04 -37.61 -23.54
N VAL A 360 2.85 -37.83 -22.99
CA VAL A 360 1.59 -37.93 -23.75
C VAL A 360 0.68 -36.75 -23.48
N SER A 361 -0.13 -36.36 -24.46
CA SER A 361 -1.15 -35.34 -24.25
C SER A 361 -2.23 -35.84 -23.28
N ASP A 362 -2.50 -35.08 -22.23
CA ASP A 362 -3.52 -35.42 -21.24
C ASP A 362 -4.25 -34.16 -20.73
N ARG A 363 -5.36 -34.34 -20.03
CA ARG A 363 -6.13 -33.28 -19.37
C ARG A 363 -6.28 -33.60 -17.89
N VAL A 364 -5.48 -32.96 -17.06
CA VAL A 364 -5.40 -33.24 -15.62
C VAL A 364 -5.70 -31.99 -14.78
N PRO A 365 -6.20 -32.14 -13.55
CA PRO A 365 -6.37 -31.02 -12.64
C PRO A 365 -5.01 -30.56 -12.10
N ILE A 366 -4.65 -29.30 -12.33
CA ILE A 366 -3.38 -28.74 -11.84
C ILE A 366 -3.62 -28.08 -10.47
N LYS A 367 -2.89 -28.52 -9.44
CA LYS A 367 -2.94 -27.99 -8.07
C LYS A 367 -1.53 -27.70 -7.57
N ASN A 368 -1.40 -26.63 -6.76
CA ASN A 368 -0.15 -26.26 -6.11
C ASN A 368 1.06 -26.29 -7.06
N ALA A 369 0.88 -25.74 -8.26
CA ALA A 369 1.83 -25.84 -9.34
C ALA A 369 2.82 -24.68 -9.33
N TYR A 370 4.10 -25.04 -9.43
CA TYR A 370 5.22 -24.12 -9.50
C TYR A 370 5.96 -24.33 -10.80
N ILE A 371 6.49 -23.25 -11.36
CA ILE A 371 7.29 -23.27 -12.58
C ILE A 371 8.53 -22.41 -12.39
N LYS A 372 9.64 -22.76 -13.05
CA LYS A 372 10.88 -22.00 -12.92
C LYS A 372 10.73 -20.62 -13.55
N ALA A 373 11.18 -19.60 -12.82
CA ALA A 373 11.18 -18.23 -13.30
C ALA A 373 12.12 -18.03 -14.50
N SER A 374 13.17 -18.85 -14.61
CA SER A 374 14.13 -18.83 -15.72
C SER A 374 13.56 -19.37 -17.04
N GLU A 375 12.46 -20.12 -17.00
CA GLU A 375 11.86 -20.80 -18.17
C GLU A 375 10.66 -20.03 -18.74
N VAL A 376 10.33 -18.86 -18.17
CA VAL A 376 9.18 -18.05 -18.56
C VAL A 376 9.52 -16.58 -18.74
N LYS A 377 8.69 -15.89 -19.52
CA LYS A 377 8.77 -14.43 -19.69
C LYS A 377 7.71 -13.76 -18.82
N VAL A 378 8.11 -12.76 -18.05
CA VAL A 378 7.19 -11.97 -17.23
C VAL A 378 6.67 -10.79 -18.06
N ASP A 379 5.37 -10.51 -17.98
CA ASP A 379 4.81 -9.31 -18.58
C ASP A 379 5.45 -8.06 -17.93
N PRO A 380 6.19 -7.22 -18.69
CA PRO A 380 6.87 -6.06 -18.14
C PRO A 380 5.90 -5.01 -17.55
N ASN A 381 4.63 -5.06 -17.95
CA ASN A 381 3.58 -4.16 -17.48
C ASN A 381 2.74 -4.78 -16.35
N GLY A 382 2.95 -6.06 -16.01
CA GLY A 382 2.26 -6.75 -14.94
C GLY A 382 2.79 -6.40 -13.54
N LEU A 383 2.05 -6.78 -12.50
CA LEU A 383 2.48 -6.62 -11.11
C LEU A 383 3.81 -7.37 -10.89
N LYS A 384 4.86 -6.67 -10.47
CA LYS A 384 6.15 -7.30 -10.15
C LYS A 384 6.08 -8.03 -8.81
N LEU A 385 6.36 -9.34 -8.84
CA LEU A 385 6.48 -10.14 -7.63
C LEU A 385 7.91 -10.11 -7.11
N THR A 386 8.04 -9.95 -5.79
CA THR A 386 9.32 -10.10 -5.08
C THR A 386 9.39 -11.50 -4.46
N PRO A 387 10.55 -12.18 -4.47
CA PRO A 387 10.71 -13.47 -3.81
C PRO A 387 10.32 -13.41 -2.33
N SER A 388 9.56 -14.40 -1.83
CA SER A 388 9.09 -14.44 -0.44
C SER A 388 10.13 -14.93 0.58
N ASN A 389 11.24 -15.45 0.10
CA ASN A 389 12.36 -16.02 0.86
C ASN A 389 13.66 -15.84 0.06
N THR A 390 14.77 -16.22 0.65
CA THR A 390 16.10 -16.25 0.03
C THR A 390 16.49 -17.68 -0.37
N ALA A 391 17.48 -17.80 -1.26
CA ALA A 391 18.05 -19.11 -1.64
C ALA A 391 18.58 -19.90 -0.42
N ALA A 392 19.25 -19.21 0.52
CA ALA A 392 19.76 -19.82 1.74
C ALA A 392 18.65 -20.34 2.66
N GLU A 393 17.52 -19.64 2.76
CA GLU A 393 16.36 -20.11 3.53
C GLU A 393 15.71 -21.34 2.90
N ALA A 394 15.65 -21.42 1.57
CA ALA A 394 15.14 -22.60 0.86
C ALA A 394 16.05 -23.82 1.06
N GLU A 395 17.37 -23.65 1.00
CA GLU A 395 18.34 -24.70 1.26
C GLU A 395 18.28 -25.18 2.73
N ALA A 396 18.22 -24.25 3.68
CA ALA A 396 18.11 -24.58 5.10
C ALA A 396 16.80 -25.33 5.43
N ALA A 397 15.71 -25.02 4.73
CA ALA A 397 14.43 -25.70 4.90
C ALA A 397 14.44 -27.13 4.34
N ALA A 398 15.25 -27.42 3.32
CA ALA A 398 15.37 -28.76 2.74
C ALA A 398 16.29 -29.71 3.53
N LYS A 399 17.14 -29.17 4.42
CA LYS A 399 18.06 -29.94 5.27
C LYS A 399 17.48 -30.29 6.66
N LYS A 400 16.24 -29.89 6.93
CA LYS A 400 15.48 -30.25 8.14
C LYS A 400 14.44 -31.30 7.80
#